data_AF-A0A7S2NWS0-F1
#
_entry.id   AF-A0A7S2NWS0-F1
#
_cell.length_a   1.000
_cell.length_b   1.000
_cell.length_c   1.000
_cell.angle_alpha   90.00
_cell.angle_beta   90.00
_cell.angle_gamma   90.00
#
_symmetry.space_group_name_H-M   'P 1'
#
loop_
_entity.id
_entity.type
_entity.pdbx_description
1 polymer ?
#
loop_
_entity_poly.entity_id
_entity_poly.type
_entity_poly.pdbx_seq_one_letter_code
_entity_poly.pdbx_strand_id
1 'polypeptide(L)'
;ARKFVYRLGAHRFDEMLTAETEEAIRGLVYSVTHDQVNDLREEFAVGMKSVLNNKIEKYGVQILFVKITDVVLPYQLQQRLQDTTAFKTKMGETEKVHENRVRVLKDQAFLELEAIRKKNARQVQEISAERQRYEIERRELELIALGEAKVQEVAEVTKAEVRLKKAQGNEQVEKVRAKLDAEHLIRKTDIKCQDMKIKAEEKAKVMIKDSEAELEVAESSALSMVAIAEAELEGKLSM
;
A
#
# COMPACT_ATOMS: atom_id res chain seq x y z
N ALA A 1 51.53 67.76 -59.86
CA ALA A 1 51.93 69.18 -60.02
C ALA A 1 51.70 69.72 -61.44
N ARG A 2 52.40 69.27 -62.49
CA ARG A 2 52.25 69.85 -63.86
C ARG A 2 50.79 69.90 -64.36
N LYS A 3 50.02 68.81 -64.21
CA LYS A 3 48.60 68.74 -64.66
C LYS A 3 47.69 69.81 -64.05
N PHE A 4 47.92 70.18 -62.79
CA PHE A 4 47.15 71.19 -62.06
C PHE A 4 47.41 72.61 -62.63
N VAL A 5 48.69 72.93 -62.83
CA VAL A 5 49.14 74.24 -63.33
C VAL A 5 48.72 74.47 -64.78
N TYR A 6 48.74 73.43 -65.62
CA TYR A 6 48.39 73.57 -67.05
C TYR A 6 46.89 73.52 -67.35
N ARG A 7 46.05 72.88 -66.51
CA ARG A 7 44.63 72.65 -66.83
C ARG A 7 43.67 73.62 -66.16
N LEU A 8 44.02 74.18 -65.00
CA LEU A 8 43.02 74.85 -64.16
C LEU A 8 43.54 76.16 -63.57
N GLY A 9 44.75 76.14 -63.00
CA GLY A 9 45.25 77.27 -62.22
C GLY A 9 44.53 77.40 -60.86
N ALA A 10 45.13 78.13 -59.92
CA ALA A 10 44.65 78.18 -58.53
C ALA A 10 43.27 78.83 -58.37
N HIS A 11 42.97 79.89 -59.11
CA HIS A 11 41.71 80.63 -59.00
C HIS A 11 40.49 79.81 -59.46
N ARG A 12 40.59 79.16 -60.62
CA ARG A 12 39.48 78.32 -61.14
C ARG A 12 39.33 77.02 -60.35
N PHE A 13 40.39 76.58 -59.67
CA PHE A 13 40.31 75.41 -58.80
C PHE A 13 39.48 75.67 -57.56
N ASP A 14 39.57 76.86 -56.96
CA ASP A 14 38.84 77.20 -55.73
C ASP A 14 37.32 77.30 -55.99
N GLU A 15 36.94 77.92 -57.11
CA GLU A 15 35.54 77.97 -57.57
C GLU A 15 34.98 76.56 -57.84
N MET A 16 35.75 75.72 -58.55
CA MET A 16 35.36 74.35 -58.83
C MET A 16 35.26 73.52 -57.55
N LEU A 17 36.22 73.66 -56.64
CA LEU A 17 36.24 72.94 -55.38
C LEU A 17 35.02 73.31 -54.54
N THR A 18 34.69 74.61 -54.46
CA THR A 18 33.49 75.09 -53.75
C THR A 18 32.23 74.46 -54.34
N ALA A 19 32.04 74.54 -55.65
CA ALA A 19 30.86 73.98 -56.33
C ALA A 19 30.74 72.45 -56.14
N GLU A 20 31.85 71.71 -56.25
CA GLU A 20 31.85 70.26 -56.07
C GLU A 20 31.65 69.84 -54.61
N THR A 21 32.15 70.62 -53.65
CA THR A 21 31.90 70.37 -52.23
C THR A 21 30.44 70.62 -51.85
N GLU A 22 29.82 71.68 -52.35
CA GLU A 22 28.40 71.96 -52.11
C GLU A 22 27.50 70.84 -52.64
N GLU A 23 27.76 70.35 -53.85
CA GLU A 23 26.98 69.28 -54.44
C GLU A 23 27.21 67.93 -53.74
N ALA A 24 28.44 67.66 -53.28
CA ALA A 24 28.74 66.48 -52.48
C ALA A 24 28.03 66.51 -51.12
N ILE A 25 27.98 67.66 -50.44
CA ILE A 25 27.24 67.85 -49.19
C ILE A 25 25.73 67.65 -49.43
N ARG A 26 25.19 68.23 -50.50
CA ARG A 26 23.77 68.08 -50.85
C ARG A 26 23.39 66.62 -51.12
N GLY A 27 24.20 65.90 -51.91
CA GLY A 27 24.01 64.48 -52.16
C GLY A 27 24.06 63.64 -50.88
N LEU A 28 24.97 63.98 -49.95
CA LEU A 28 25.05 63.32 -48.66
C LEU A 28 23.81 63.56 -47.79
N VAL A 29 23.35 64.81 -47.67
CA VAL A 29 22.18 65.17 -46.87
C VAL A 29 20.91 64.48 -47.38
N TYR A 30 20.75 64.31 -48.68
CA TYR A 30 19.60 63.59 -49.25
C TYR A 30 19.63 62.08 -49.03
N SER A 31 20.81 61.50 -48.79
CA SER A 31 20.94 60.06 -48.51
C SER A 31 20.62 59.69 -47.06
N VAL A 32 20.58 60.67 -46.15
CA VAL A 32 20.49 60.44 -44.70
C VAL A 32 19.13 60.89 -44.16
N THR A 33 18.56 60.07 -43.27
CA THR A 33 17.30 60.40 -42.59
C THR A 33 17.54 61.41 -41.47
N HIS A 34 16.52 62.21 -41.17
CA HIS A 34 16.57 63.25 -40.13
C HIS A 34 16.98 62.74 -38.73
N ASP A 35 16.75 61.45 -38.47
CA ASP A 35 17.11 60.79 -37.20
C ASP A 35 18.64 60.63 -37.03
N GLN A 36 19.40 60.56 -38.12
CA GLN A 36 20.84 60.28 -38.14
C GLN A 36 21.68 61.52 -38.49
N VAL A 37 21.06 62.69 -38.58
CA VAL A 37 21.74 63.93 -39.01
C VAL A 37 22.83 64.36 -38.01
N ASN A 38 22.67 64.02 -36.73
CA ASN A 38 23.70 64.28 -35.71
C ASN A 38 24.91 63.34 -35.85
N ASP A 39 24.72 62.16 -36.44
CA ASP A 39 25.77 61.14 -36.61
C ASP A 39 26.63 61.40 -37.87
N LEU A 40 26.28 62.41 -38.67
CA LEU A 40 27.02 62.84 -39.87
C LEU A 40 28.48 63.27 -39.59
N ARG A 41 28.84 63.53 -38.33
CA ARG A 41 30.15 64.10 -37.96
C ARG A 41 31.33 63.13 -38.17
N GLU A 42 31.15 61.82 -38.07
CA GLU A 42 32.28 60.88 -38.06
C GLU A 42 32.20 59.78 -39.15
N GLU A 43 31.07 59.12 -39.34
CA GLU A 43 31.00 57.93 -40.21
C GLU A 43 30.87 58.27 -41.71
N PHE A 44 30.26 59.42 -42.03
CA PHE A 44 29.87 59.76 -43.40
C PHE A 44 30.90 60.62 -44.16
N ALA A 45 31.93 61.11 -43.48
CA ALA A 45 33.03 61.88 -44.09
C ALA A 45 33.83 61.05 -45.11
N VAL A 46 33.87 59.72 -44.96
CA VAL A 46 34.59 58.80 -45.84
C VAL A 46 33.93 58.71 -47.21
N GLY A 47 32.59 58.63 -47.24
CA GLY A 47 31.82 58.58 -48.50
C GLY A 47 32.00 59.86 -49.32
N MET A 48 31.90 61.02 -48.67
CA MET A 48 32.12 62.32 -49.30
C MET A 48 33.55 62.46 -49.84
N LYS A 49 34.57 62.05 -49.08
CA LYS A 49 35.97 62.06 -49.53
C LYS A 49 36.16 61.26 -50.83
N SER A 50 35.56 60.08 -50.93
CA SER A 50 35.68 59.24 -52.13
C SER A 50 35.03 59.89 -53.36
N VAL A 51 33.84 60.47 -53.21
CA VAL A 51 33.13 61.15 -54.30
C VAL A 51 33.93 62.36 -54.80
N LEU A 52 34.46 63.16 -53.87
CA LEU A 52 35.21 64.37 -54.19
C LEU A 52 36.56 64.05 -54.86
N ASN A 53 37.26 63.02 -54.38
CA ASN A 53 38.51 62.55 -54.99
C ASN A 53 38.31 62.05 -56.43
N ASN A 54 37.25 61.28 -56.69
CA ASN A 54 36.96 60.77 -58.04
C ASN A 54 36.76 61.88 -59.09
N LYS A 55 36.23 63.04 -58.66
CA LYS A 55 36.00 64.19 -59.55
C LYS A 55 37.28 65.02 -59.76
N ILE A 56 38.08 65.20 -58.70
CA ILE A 56 39.22 66.11 -58.68
C ILE A 56 40.53 65.45 -59.16
N GLU A 57 40.61 64.12 -59.14
CA GLU A 57 41.78 63.35 -59.60
C GLU A 57 42.20 63.71 -61.04
N LYS A 58 41.24 64.03 -61.91
CA LYS A 58 41.46 64.46 -63.31
C LYS A 58 42.30 65.74 -63.44
N TYR A 59 42.33 66.55 -62.38
CA TYR A 59 43.06 67.81 -62.29
C TYR A 59 44.39 67.66 -61.51
N GLY A 60 44.66 66.47 -60.97
CA GLY A 60 45.91 66.14 -60.29
C GLY A 60 46.02 66.67 -58.86
N VAL A 61 44.89 66.85 -58.19
CA VAL A 61 44.79 67.18 -56.76
C VAL A 61 44.13 66.01 -56.02
N GLN A 62 44.53 65.80 -54.76
CA GLN A 62 43.99 64.76 -53.89
C GLN A 62 43.57 65.38 -52.56
N ILE A 63 42.39 64.98 -52.08
CA ILE A 63 41.82 65.42 -50.81
C ILE A 63 42.15 64.39 -49.74
N LEU A 64 42.89 64.85 -48.72
CA LEU A 64 43.38 64.01 -47.63
C LEU A 64 42.28 63.72 -46.61
N PHE A 65 41.61 64.76 -46.13
CA PHE A 65 40.59 64.68 -45.08
C PHE A 65 39.45 65.65 -45.39
N VAL A 66 38.23 65.22 -45.08
CA VAL A 66 37.04 66.07 -45.07
C VAL A 66 36.40 65.90 -43.70
N LYS A 67 35.98 67.00 -43.08
CA LYS A 67 35.31 67.00 -41.78
C LYS A 67 34.12 67.93 -41.82
N ILE A 68 32.98 67.45 -41.34
CA ILE A 68 31.80 68.28 -41.12
C ILE A 68 31.98 68.93 -39.75
N THR A 69 32.02 70.26 -39.71
CA THR A 69 32.26 71.02 -38.48
C THR A 69 31.01 71.08 -37.63
N ASP A 70 29.91 71.56 -38.21
CA ASP A 70 28.65 71.74 -37.52
C ASP A 70 27.46 71.42 -38.42
N VAL A 71 26.40 70.93 -37.79
CA VAL A 71 25.12 70.63 -38.43
C VAL A 71 24.06 71.29 -37.57
N VAL A 72 23.26 72.16 -38.19
CA VAL A 72 22.21 72.91 -37.51
C VAL A 72 20.86 72.45 -38.03
N LEU A 73 20.05 71.90 -37.13
CA LEU A 73 18.68 71.47 -37.41
C LEU A 73 17.70 72.61 -37.04
N PRO A 74 16.56 72.72 -37.72
CA PRO A 74 15.48 73.59 -37.26
C PRO A 74 15.00 73.20 -35.86
N TYR A 75 14.75 74.19 -35.00
CA TYR A 75 14.38 74.00 -33.59
C TYR A 75 13.21 73.02 -33.38
N GLN A 76 12.17 73.10 -34.22
CA GLN A 76 11.00 72.21 -34.13
C GLN A 76 11.35 70.73 -34.32
N LEU A 77 12.30 70.42 -35.20
CA LEU A 77 12.72 69.05 -35.48
C LEU A 77 13.60 68.52 -34.35
N GLN A 78 14.49 69.35 -33.82
CA GLN A 78 15.33 69.02 -32.66
C GLN A 78 14.48 68.66 -31.45
N GLN A 79 13.43 69.45 -31.18
CA GLN A 79 12.51 69.19 -30.06
C GLN A 79 11.77 67.85 -30.24
N ARG A 80 11.26 67.54 -31.45
CA ARG A 80 10.58 66.26 -31.71
C ARG A 80 11.49 65.04 -31.55
N LEU A 81 12.74 65.14 -32.00
CA LEU A 81 13.72 64.06 -31.83
C LEU A 81 14.06 63.85 -30.36
N GLN A 82 14.18 64.94 -29.59
CA GLN A 82 14.38 64.88 -28.14
C GLN A 82 13.18 64.25 -27.43
N ASP A 83 11.96 64.65 -27.78
CA ASP A 83 10.74 64.10 -27.19
C ASP A 83 10.59 62.60 -27.52
N THR A 84 10.92 62.20 -28.75
CA THR A 84 10.85 60.80 -29.19
C THR A 84 11.88 59.92 -28.47
N THR A 85 13.12 60.41 -28.28
CA THR A 85 14.16 59.69 -27.54
C THR A 85 13.84 59.59 -26.04
N ALA A 86 13.32 60.67 -25.45
CA ALA A 86 12.83 60.66 -24.07
C ALA A 86 11.66 59.68 -23.91
N PHE A 87 10.73 59.64 -24.87
CA PHE A 87 9.60 58.72 -24.84
C PHE A 87 10.05 57.26 -24.98
N LYS A 88 10.96 56.95 -25.92
CA LYS A 88 11.55 55.60 -26.06
C LYS A 88 12.21 55.12 -24.76
N THR A 89 12.92 56.02 -24.08
CA THR A 89 13.58 55.70 -22.81
C THR A 89 12.55 55.38 -21.73
N LYS A 90 11.53 56.24 -21.57
CA LYS A 90 10.43 56.01 -20.62
C LYS A 90 9.68 54.71 -20.92
N MET A 91 9.44 54.42 -22.21
CA MET A 91 8.77 53.18 -22.63
C MET A 91 9.58 51.94 -22.20
N GLY A 92 10.89 51.95 -22.44
CA GLY A 92 11.78 50.87 -22.00
C GLY A 92 11.84 50.71 -20.46
N GLU A 93 11.75 51.80 -19.70
CA GLU A 93 11.60 51.72 -18.24
C GLU A 93 10.27 51.09 -17.83
N THR A 94 9.16 51.52 -18.44
CA THR A 94 7.82 50.97 -18.14
C THR A 94 7.70 49.49 -18.50
N GLU A 95 8.32 49.06 -19.60
CA GLU A 95 8.37 47.65 -20.00
C GLU A 95 9.11 46.81 -18.97
N LYS A 96 10.28 47.27 -18.50
CA LYS A 96 11.04 46.57 -17.45
C LYS A 96 10.28 46.49 -16.13
N VAL A 97 9.61 47.57 -15.74
CA VAL A 97 8.76 47.58 -14.53
C VAL A 97 7.59 46.61 -14.70
N HIS A 98 6.95 46.59 -15.87
CA HIS A 98 5.86 45.68 -16.16
C HIS A 98 6.31 44.22 -16.13
N GLU A 99 7.44 43.90 -16.76
CA GLU A 99 8.02 42.56 -16.76
C GLU A 99 8.30 42.07 -15.33
N ASN A 100 8.91 42.93 -14.51
CA ASN A 100 9.17 42.60 -13.11
C ASN A 100 7.86 42.35 -12.34
N ARG A 101 6.83 43.19 -12.55
CA ARG A 101 5.53 43.01 -11.91
C ARG A 101 4.88 41.69 -12.30
N VAL A 102 4.94 41.30 -13.58
CA VAL A 102 4.42 40.02 -14.07
C VAL A 102 5.16 38.85 -13.41
N ARG A 103 6.49 38.97 -13.23
CA ARG A 103 7.28 37.94 -12.55
C ARG A 103 6.84 37.73 -11.10
N VAL A 104 6.74 38.82 -10.34
CA VAL A 104 6.29 38.77 -8.94
C VAL A 104 4.89 38.15 -8.82
N LEU A 105 3.96 38.51 -9.70
CA LEU A 105 2.61 37.94 -9.70
C LEU A 105 2.61 36.44 -10.01
N LYS A 106 3.45 35.98 -10.95
CA LYS A 106 3.60 34.55 -11.26
C LYS A 106 4.17 33.78 -10.08
N ASP A 107 5.20 34.32 -9.43
CA ASP A 107 5.83 33.69 -8.27
C ASP A 107 4.86 33.59 -7.10
N GLN A 108 4.08 34.65 -6.84
CA GLN A 108 3.04 34.63 -5.81
C GLN A 108 1.95 33.58 -6.11
N ALA A 109 1.43 33.55 -7.33
CA ALA A 109 0.44 32.56 -7.74
C ALA A 109 0.98 31.12 -7.64
N PHE A 110 2.26 30.93 -7.95
CA PHE A 110 2.92 29.63 -7.80
C PHE A 110 3.00 29.19 -6.33
N LEU A 111 3.41 30.09 -5.43
CA LEU A 111 3.47 29.80 -3.99
C LEU A 111 2.09 29.45 -3.42
N GLU A 112 1.05 30.19 -3.81
CA GLU A 112 -0.33 29.92 -3.39
C GLU A 112 -0.82 28.55 -3.88
N LEU A 113 -0.55 28.20 -5.15
CA LEU A 113 -0.89 26.88 -5.69
C LEU A 113 -0.12 25.75 -4.99
N GLU A 114 1.15 25.96 -4.69
CA GLU A 114 1.97 24.96 -3.99
C GLU A 114 1.48 24.75 -2.55
N ALA A 115 1.09 25.81 -1.86
CA ALA A 115 0.50 25.73 -0.52
C ALA A 115 -0.79 24.90 -0.54
N ILE A 116 -1.69 25.16 -1.51
CA ILE A 116 -2.93 24.39 -1.69
C ILE A 116 -2.61 22.92 -1.98
N ARG A 117 -1.67 22.63 -2.90
CA ARG A 117 -1.27 21.26 -3.23
C ARG A 117 -0.72 20.51 -2.02
N LYS A 118 0.15 21.14 -1.22
CA LYS A 118 0.69 20.54 0.01
C LYS A 118 -0.41 20.26 1.03
N LYS A 119 -1.36 21.19 1.21
CA LYS A 119 -2.51 21.00 2.11
C LYS A 119 -3.38 19.82 1.66
N ASN A 120 -3.72 19.77 0.37
CA ASN A 120 -4.52 18.68 -0.19
C ASN A 120 -3.79 17.33 -0.08
N ALA A 121 -2.49 17.29 -0.35
CA ALA A 121 -1.69 16.06 -0.20
C ALA A 121 -1.69 15.54 1.24
N ARG A 122 -1.56 16.43 2.24
CA ARG A 122 -1.67 16.07 3.66
C ARG A 122 -3.05 15.52 4.00
N GLN A 123 -4.10 16.16 3.53
CA GLN A 123 -5.48 15.69 3.77
C GLN A 123 -5.73 14.31 3.16
N VAL A 124 -5.25 14.07 1.94
CA VAL A 124 -5.36 12.75 1.30
C VAL A 124 -4.59 11.70 2.11
N GLN A 125 -3.38 12.03 2.57
CA GLN A 125 -2.59 11.14 3.41
C GLN A 125 -3.32 10.81 4.72
N GLU A 126 -3.89 11.81 5.39
CA GLU A 126 -4.66 11.66 6.63
C GLU A 126 -5.88 10.75 6.43
N ILE A 127 -6.71 11.03 5.41
CA ILE A 127 -7.87 10.21 5.06
C ILE A 127 -7.45 8.77 4.71
N SER A 128 -6.35 8.59 3.97
CA SER A 128 -5.86 7.24 3.65
C SER A 128 -5.38 6.47 4.88
N ALA A 129 -4.72 7.15 5.83
CA ALA A 129 -4.28 6.55 7.08
C ALA A 129 -5.47 6.19 7.98
N GLU A 130 -6.48 7.05 8.05
CA GLU A 130 -7.75 6.75 8.73
C GLU A 130 -8.44 5.54 8.11
N ARG A 131 -8.55 5.48 6.78
CA ARG A 131 -9.14 4.34 6.07
C ARG A 131 -8.40 3.04 6.39
N GLN A 132 -7.07 3.05 6.43
CA GLN A 132 -6.27 1.88 6.80
C GLN A 132 -6.51 1.46 8.25
N ARG A 133 -6.62 2.42 9.19
CA ARG A 133 -6.94 2.13 10.60
C ARG A 133 -8.30 1.45 10.73
N TYR A 134 -9.34 2.02 10.09
CA TYR A 134 -10.68 1.42 10.09
C TYR A 134 -10.70 0.04 9.44
N GLU A 135 -9.90 -0.18 8.40
CA GLU A 135 -9.80 -1.50 7.76
C GLU A 135 -9.13 -2.54 8.67
N ILE A 136 -8.09 -2.16 9.40
CA ILE A 136 -7.43 -3.02 10.40
C ILE A 136 -8.42 -3.34 11.53
N GLU A 137 -9.07 -2.32 12.09
CA GLU A 137 -10.06 -2.49 13.17
C GLU A 137 -11.21 -3.43 12.74
N ARG A 138 -11.72 -3.25 11.51
CA ARG A 138 -12.75 -4.15 10.98
C ARG A 138 -12.26 -5.60 10.89
N ARG A 139 -11.03 -5.82 10.40
CA ARG A 139 -10.45 -7.17 10.32
C ARG A 139 -10.22 -7.77 11.71
N GLU A 140 -9.79 -6.97 12.68
CA GLU A 140 -9.62 -7.43 14.07
C GLU A 140 -10.96 -7.87 14.66
N LEU A 141 -12.02 -7.09 14.47
CA LEU A 141 -13.37 -7.47 14.91
C LEU A 141 -13.87 -8.74 14.23
N GLU A 142 -13.66 -8.88 12.92
CA GLU A 142 -14.00 -10.10 12.16
C GLU A 142 -13.24 -11.31 12.72
N LEU A 143 -11.94 -11.17 13.01
CA LEU A 143 -11.10 -12.23 13.58
C LEU A 143 -11.52 -12.61 15.00
N ILE A 144 -11.88 -11.64 15.84
CA ILE A 144 -12.38 -11.89 17.19
C ILE A 144 -13.70 -12.67 17.11
N ALA A 145 -14.65 -12.23 16.28
CA ALA A 145 -15.93 -12.91 16.12
C ALA A 145 -15.78 -14.35 15.59
N LEU A 146 -14.90 -14.56 14.60
CA LEU A 146 -14.57 -15.90 14.09
C LEU A 146 -13.88 -16.76 15.16
N GLY A 147 -12.99 -16.15 15.94
CA GLY A 147 -12.30 -16.80 17.06
C GLY A 147 -13.28 -17.28 18.13
N GLU A 148 -14.20 -16.42 18.55
CA GLU A 148 -15.25 -16.74 19.51
C GLU A 148 -16.18 -17.86 19.00
N ALA A 149 -16.64 -17.77 17.75
CA ALA A 149 -17.46 -18.80 17.13
C ALA A 149 -16.75 -20.17 17.10
N LYS A 150 -15.46 -20.18 16.77
CA LYS A 150 -14.65 -21.41 16.74
C LYS A 150 -14.42 -22.00 18.13
N VAL A 151 -14.18 -21.16 19.13
CA VAL A 151 -14.05 -21.61 20.53
C VAL A 151 -15.37 -22.22 21.01
N GLN A 152 -16.51 -21.63 20.67
CA GLN A 152 -17.83 -22.18 20.99
C GLN A 152 -18.06 -23.54 20.30
N GLU A 153 -17.74 -23.64 19.01
CA GLU A 153 -17.84 -24.90 18.27
C GLU A 153 -17.02 -26.02 18.93
N VAL A 154 -15.74 -25.74 19.22
CA VAL A 154 -14.85 -26.69 19.89
C VAL A 154 -15.36 -27.04 21.30
N ALA A 155 -15.89 -26.08 22.04
CA ALA A 155 -16.48 -26.32 23.37
C ALA A 155 -17.70 -27.25 23.30
N GLU A 156 -18.56 -27.10 22.29
CA GLU A 156 -19.71 -27.99 22.11
C GLU A 156 -19.32 -29.38 21.62
N VAL A 157 -18.36 -29.48 20.69
CA VAL A 157 -17.81 -30.77 20.23
C VAL A 157 -17.16 -31.52 21.41
N THR A 158 -16.32 -30.86 22.19
CA THR A 158 -15.68 -31.47 23.36
C THR A 158 -16.69 -31.90 24.43
N LYS A 159 -17.74 -31.11 24.69
CA LYS A 159 -18.85 -31.53 25.57
C LYS A 159 -19.55 -32.77 25.03
N ALA A 160 -19.82 -32.84 23.73
CA ALA A 160 -20.44 -34.00 23.10
C ALA A 160 -19.56 -35.24 23.22
N GLU A 161 -18.26 -35.12 22.96
CA GLU A 161 -17.28 -36.21 23.13
C GLU A 161 -17.21 -36.70 24.57
N VAL A 162 -17.19 -35.80 25.56
CA VAL A 162 -17.19 -36.17 26.98
C VAL A 162 -18.48 -36.92 27.34
N ARG A 163 -19.63 -36.50 26.81
CA ARG A 163 -20.91 -37.22 27.01
C ARG A 163 -20.88 -38.61 26.39
N LEU A 164 -20.36 -38.76 25.17
CA LEU A 164 -20.20 -40.05 24.51
C LEU A 164 -19.26 -40.97 25.29
N LYS A 165 -18.09 -40.48 25.71
CA LYS A 165 -17.14 -41.27 26.52
C LYS A 165 -17.73 -41.68 27.86
N LYS A 166 -18.51 -40.81 28.52
CA LYS A 166 -19.23 -41.17 29.75
C LYS A 166 -20.28 -42.25 29.51
N ALA A 167 -21.07 -42.14 28.44
CA ALA A 167 -22.07 -43.16 28.08
C ALA A 167 -21.41 -44.52 27.78
N GLN A 168 -20.32 -44.53 27.01
CA GLN A 168 -19.53 -45.73 26.74
C GLN A 168 -18.91 -46.31 28.01
N GLY A 169 -18.37 -45.47 28.90
CA GLY A 169 -17.85 -45.89 30.19
C GLY A 169 -18.92 -46.54 31.06
N ASN A 170 -20.11 -45.93 31.14
CA ASN A 170 -21.25 -46.49 31.87
C ASN A 170 -21.70 -47.83 31.26
N GLU A 171 -21.81 -47.93 29.94
CA GLU A 171 -22.15 -49.18 29.25
C GLU A 171 -21.15 -50.31 29.58
N GLN A 172 -19.85 -49.99 29.60
CA GLN A 172 -18.82 -50.96 29.98
C GLN A 172 -18.95 -51.39 31.44
N VAL A 173 -19.16 -50.45 32.36
CA VAL A 173 -19.37 -50.75 33.79
C VAL A 173 -20.60 -51.64 33.98
N GLU A 174 -21.72 -51.34 33.32
CA GLU A 174 -22.94 -52.14 33.40
C GLU A 174 -22.77 -53.53 32.76
N LYS A 175 -22.03 -53.66 31.65
CA LYS A 175 -21.68 -54.97 31.09
C LYS A 175 -20.83 -55.80 32.05
N VAL A 176 -19.87 -55.18 32.74
CA VAL A 176 -19.04 -55.87 33.75
C VAL A 176 -19.88 -56.27 34.95
N ARG A 177 -20.77 -55.39 35.44
CA ARG A 177 -21.71 -55.70 36.53
C ARG A 177 -22.64 -56.85 36.16
N ALA A 178 -23.25 -56.81 34.98
CA ALA A 178 -24.14 -57.87 34.51
C ALA A 178 -23.43 -59.23 34.41
N LYS A 179 -22.16 -59.25 33.98
CA LYS A 179 -21.33 -60.47 33.99
C LYS A 179 -21.08 -60.97 35.41
N LEU A 180 -20.70 -60.07 36.32
CA LEU A 180 -20.43 -60.41 37.73
C LEU A 180 -21.70 -60.93 38.41
N ASP A 181 -22.85 -60.30 38.20
CA ASP A 181 -24.14 -60.73 38.72
C ASP A 181 -24.56 -62.10 38.16
N ALA A 182 -24.34 -62.34 36.87
CA ALA A 182 -24.58 -63.65 36.26
C ALA A 182 -23.67 -64.74 36.86
N GLU A 183 -22.37 -64.45 37.05
CA GLU A 183 -21.46 -65.36 37.74
C GLU A 183 -21.88 -65.63 39.19
N HIS A 184 -22.26 -64.58 39.92
CA HIS A 184 -22.78 -64.72 41.29
C HIS A 184 -24.05 -65.57 41.34
N LEU A 185 -24.95 -65.41 40.37
CA LEU A 185 -26.16 -66.21 40.26
C LEU A 185 -25.82 -67.68 40.01
N ILE A 186 -24.94 -67.97 39.05
CA ILE A 186 -24.48 -69.34 38.73
C ILE A 186 -23.84 -69.98 39.96
N ARG A 187 -22.90 -69.28 40.63
CA ARG A 187 -22.25 -69.80 41.84
C ARG A 187 -23.28 -70.07 42.94
N LYS A 188 -24.25 -69.18 43.14
CA LYS A 188 -25.32 -69.35 44.13
C LYS A 188 -26.24 -70.53 43.78
N THR A 189 -26.55 -70.74 42.50
CA THR A 189 -27.34 -71.90 42.07
C THR A 189 -26.55 -73.19 42.22
N ASP A 190 -25.26 -73.20 41.91
CA ASP A 190 -24.38 -74.37 42.07
C ASP A 190 -24.27 -74.79 43.53
N ILE A 191 -24.06 -73.84 44.44
CA ILE A 191 -24.05 -74.07 45.89
C ILE A 191 -25.38 -74.68 46.33
N LYS A 192 -26.52 -74.11 45.91
CA LYS A 192 -27.85 -74.67 46.24
C LYS A 192 -28.06 -76.08 45.69
N CYS A 193 -27.63 -76.34 44.45
CA CYS A 193 -27.71 -77.66 43.84
C CYS A 193 -26.83 -78.67 44.58
N GLN A 194 -25.62 -78.27 45.00
CA GLN A 194 -24.75 -79.09 45.85
C GLN A 194 -25.39 -79.36 47.22
N ASP A 195 -25.92 -78.34 47.89
CA ASP A 195 -26.64 -78.51 49.16
C ASP A 195 -27.83 -79.46 49.02
N MET A 196 -28.59 -79.37 47.92
CA MET A 196 -29.70 -80.29 47.64
C MET A 196 -29.21 -81.73 47.42
N LYS A 197 -28.10 -81.92 46.70
CA LYS A 197 -27.48 -83.24 46.52
C LYS A 197 -27.03 -83.82 47.85
N ILE A 198 -26.32 -83.03 48.67
CA ILE A 198 -25.87 -83.45 50.00
C ILE A 198 -27.06 -83.85 50.87
N LYS A 199 -28.12 -83.03 50.93
CA LYS A 199 -29.34 -83.36 51.69
C LYS A 199 -30.05 -84.61 51.17
N ALA A 200 -30.07 -84.83 49.86
CA ALA A 200 -30.65 -86.04 49.27
C ALA A 200 -29.82 -87.29 49.61
N GLU A 201 -28.49 -87.19 49.55
CA GLU A 201 -27.57 -88.26 49.97
C GLU A 201 -27.66 -88.55 51.48
N GLU A 202 -27.75 -87.52 52.31
CA GLU A 202 -27.97 -87.66 53.76
C GLU A 202 -29.29 -88.38 54.04
N LYS A 203 -30.38 -87.99 53.40
CA LYS A 203 -31.68 -88.68 53.53
C LYS A 203 -31.62 -90.13 53.06
N ALA A 204 -30.94 -90.40 51.93
CA ALA A 204 -30.75 -91.76 51.44
C ALA A 204 -29.94 -92.60 52.44
N LYS A 205 -28.86 -92.04 53.01
CA LYS A 205 -28.07 -92.72 54.06
C LYS A 205 -28.88 -92.98 55.32
N VAL A 206 -29.73 -92.05 55.75
CA VAL A 206 -30.63 -92.25 56.90
C VAL A 206 -31.64 -93.35 56.58
N MET A 207 -32.28 -93.33 55.41
CA MET A 207 -33.22 -94.40 55.00
C MET A 207 -32.55 -95.77 54.90
N ILE A 208 -31.31 -95.85 54.38
CA ILE A 208 -30.55 -97.10 54.35
C ILE A 208 -30.29 -97.59 55.77
N LYS A 209 -29.84 -96.71 56.68
CA LYS A 209 -29.62 -97.07 58.09
C LYS A 209 -30.90 -97.48 58.81
N ASP A 210 -32.02 -96.80 58.53
CA ASP A 210 -33.32 -97.15 59.11
C ASP A 210 -33.79 -98.51 58.57
N SER A 211 -33.56 -98.79 57.28
CA SER A 211 -33.86 -100.10 56.67
C SER A 211 -32.96 -101.22 57.19
N GLU A 212 -31.67 -100.93 57.42
CA GLU A 212 -30.73 -101.84 58.08
C GLU A 212 -31.16 -102.13 59.53
N ALA A 213 -31.62 -101.09 60.26
CA ALA A 213 -32.14 -101.24 61.61
C ALA A 213 -33.47 -102.04 61.63
N GLU A 214 -34.37 -101.82 60.68
CA GLU A 214 -35.59 -102.62 60.52
C GLU A 214 -35.27 -104.09 60.18
N LEU A 215 -34.24 -104.34 59.36
CA LEU A 215 -33.75 -105.69 59.09
C LEU A 215 -33.16 -106.33 60.36
N GLU A 216 -32.36 -105.62 61.15
CA GLU A 216 -31.86 -106.15 62.44
C GLU A 216 -33.01 -106.43 63.43
N VAL A 217 -34.06 -105.59 63.46
CA VAL A 217 -35.25 -105.83 64.28
C VAL A 217 -36.06 -107.02 63.76
N ALA A 218 -36.17 -107.19 62.44
CA ALA A 218 -36.81 -108.34 61.81
C ALA A 218 -36.03 -109.64 62.06
N GLU A 219 -34.70 -109.61 61.98
CA GLU A 219 -33.83 -110.75 62.29
C GLU A 219 -33.92 -111.13 63.78
N SER A 220 -33.86 -110.14 64.68
CA SER A 220 -33.99 -110.40 66.13
C SER A 220 -35.39 -110.90 66.51
N SER A 221 -36.45 -110.40 65.89
CA SER A 221 -37.81 -110.89 66.10
C SER A 221 -38.04 -112.27 65.48
N ALA A 222 -37.47 -112.58 64.32
CA ALA A 222 -37.48 -113.92 63.74
C ALA A 222 -36.75 -114.93 64.64
N LEU A 223 -35.58 -114.57 65.18
CA LEU A 223 -34.88 -115.38 66.19
C LEU A 223 -35.76 -115.60 67.43
N SER A 224 -36.50 -114.58 67.87
CA SER A 224 -37.44 -114.72 69.00
C SER A 224 -38.61 -115.66 68.67
N MET A 225 -39.16 -115.62 67.46
CA MET A 225 -40.26 -116.50 67.05
C MET A 225 -39.80 -117.96 66.89
N VAL A 226 -38.58 -118.19 66.39
CA VAL A 226 -37.99 -119.54 66.37
C VAL A 226 -37.81 -120.06 67.79
N ALA A 227 -37.33 -119.23 68.72
CA ALA A 227 -37.22 -119.60 70.13
C ALA A 227 -38.59 -119.90 70.79
N ILE A 228 -39.65 -119.16 70.43
CA ILE A 228 -41.01 -119.39 70.94
C ILE A 228 -41.64 -120.65 70.32
N ALA A 229 -41.41 -120.92 69.03
CA ALA A 229 -41.89 -122.13 68.37
C ALA A 229 -41.21 -123.41 68.91
N GLU A 230 -39.94 -123.33 69.30
CA GLU A 230 -39.26 -124.41 70.02
C GLU A 230 -39.88 -124.64 71.41
N ALA A 231 -40.28 -123.57 72.11
CA ALA A 231 -40.94 -123.67 73.41
C ALA A 231 -42.38 -124.26 73.34
N GLU A 232 -43.14 -124.00 72.27
CA GLU A 232 -44.48 -124.57 72.09
C GLU A 232 -44.46 -126.05 71.67
N LEU A 233 -43.36 -126.54 71.10
CA LEU A 233 -43.22 -127.96 70.75
C LEU A 233 -43.00 -128.84 72.00
N GLU A 234 -42.36 -128.31 73.06
CA GLU A 234 -42.18 -129.02 74.33
C GLU A 234 -43.48 -129.08 75.17
N GLY A 235 -44.44 -128.18 74.95
CA GLY A 235 -45.72 -128.16 75.69
C GLY A 235 -46.72 -129.27 75.31
N LYS A 236 -46.57 -129.92 74.14
CA LYS A 236 -47.52 -130.92 73.61
C LYS A 236 -47.30 -132.37 74.07
N LEU A 237 -46.47 -132.61 75.08
CA LEU A 237 -46.13 -133.95 75.60
C LEU A 237 -46.60 -134.23 77.04
N SER A 238 -47.60 -133.51 77.56
CA SER A 238 -48.15 -133.75 78.92
C SER A 238 -49.68 -133.84 79.06
N MET A 239 -50.40 -134.13 77.98
CA MET A 239 -51.73 -134.79 77.99
C MET A 239 -51.89 -135.65 76.74
#